data_AF-A0AAV3KZT7-F1
#
_entry.id   AF-A0AAV3KZT7-F1
#
_cell.length_a   1.000
_cell.length_b   1.000
_cell.length_c   1.000
_cell.angle_alpha   90.00
_cell.angle_beta   90.00
_cell.angle_gamma   90.00
#
_symmetry.space_group_name_H-M   'P 1'
#
loop_
_entity.id
_entity.type
_entity.pdbx_description
1 polymer ?
#
loop_
_entity_poly.entity_id
_entity_poly.type
_entity_poly.pdbx_seq_one_letter_code
_entity_poly.pdbx_strand_id
1 'polypeptide(L)' 'MKNRTKNYRKFLNLTQAEMAKLLEMPLRTYQNKENGVSEFTSKEMIRFKEIVQIEIETITLENIFQGI' A
#
# COMPACT_ATOMS: atom_id res chain seq x y z
N MET A 1 -2.70 -0.46 13.46
CA MET A 1 -3.55 0.24 12.47
C MET A 1 -4.14 -0.74 11.45
N LYS A 2 -5.42 -0.62 11.07
CA LYS A 2 -6.04 -1.49 10.04
C LYS A 2 -5.83 -0.84 8.66
N ASN A 3 -5.12 -1.51 7.76
CA ASN A 3 -4.90 -1.01 6.39
C ASN A 3 -5.55 -1.96 5.36
N ARG A 4 -6.01 -1.40 4.23
CA ARG A 4 -6.66 -2.11 3.12
C ARG A 4 -5.70 -2.37 1.96
N THR A 5 -4.39 -2.23 2.20
CA THR A 5 -3.35 -2.30 1.15
C THR A 5 -3.41 -3.60 0.35
N LYS A 6 -3.66 -4.74 1.01
CA LYS A 6 -3.86 -6.04 0.36
C LYS A 6 -4.97 -6.06 -0.68
N ASN A 7 -6.08 -5.37 -0.41
CA ASN A 7 -7.22 -5.33 -1.32
C ASN A 7 -6.87 -4.52 -2.57
N TYR A 8 -6.26 -3.34 -2.40
CA TYR A 8 -5.85 -2.50 -3.52
C TYR A 8 -4.72 -3.13 -4.33
N ARG A 9 -3.71 -3.74 -3.68
CA ARG A 9 -2.67 -4.47 -4.41
C ARG A 9 -3.26 -5.59 -5.27
N LYS A 10 -4.18 -6.37 -4.72
CA LYS A 10 -4.86 -7.44 -5.48
C LYS A 10 -5.74 -6.89 -6.59
N PHE A 11 -6.42 -5.77 -6.37
CA PHE A 11 -7.19 -5.07 -7.39
C PHE A 11 -6.32 -4.66 -8.59
N LEU A 12 -5.10 -4.18 -8.33
CA LEU A 12 -4.09 -3.88 -9.36
C LEU A 12 -3.45 -5.15 -9.99
N ASN A 13 -3.88 -6.35 -9.60
CA ASN A 13 -3.31 -7.63 -10.03
C ASN A 13 -1.80 -7.77 -9.76
N LEU A 14 -1.30 -7.14 -8.69
CA LEU A 14 0.12 -7.16 -8.32
C LEU A 14 0.41 -8.22 -7.24
N THR A 15 1.55 -8.87 -7.36
CA THR A 15 2.16 -9.67 -6.30
C THR A 15 2.75 -8.78 -5.20
N GLN A 16 3.03 -9.35 -4.02
CA GLN A 16 3.71 -8.62 -2.94
C GLN A 16 5.12 -8.15 -3.36
N ALA A 17 5.80 -8.89 -4.24
CA ALA A 17 7.13 -8.54 -4.73
C ALA A 17 7.08 -7.36 -5.70
N GLU A 18 6.11 -7.33 -6.61
CA GLU A 18 5.93 -6.22 -7.55
C GLU A 18 5.56 -4.93 -6.82
N MET A 19 4.63 -5.00 -5.86
CA MET A 19 4.27 -3.83 -5.06
C MET A 19 5.45 -3.33 -4.21
N ALA A 20 6.23 -4.23 -3.60
CA ALA A 20 7.42 -3.85 -2.86
C ALA A 20 8.44 -3.12 -3.76
N LYS A 21 8.61 -3.58 -5.00
CA LYS A 21 9.47 -2.93 -6.00
C LYS A 21 8.97 -1.53 -6.37
N LEU A 22 7.67 -1.34 -6.59
CA LEU A 22 7.06 -0.04 -6.89
C LEU A 22 7.19 0.97 -5.73
N LEU A 23 7.16 0.47 -4.50
CA LEU A 23 7.33 1.24 -3.28
C LEU A 23 8.81 1.41 -2.87
N GLU A 24 9.75 0.89 -3.67
CA GLU A 24 11.19 0.97 -3.42
C GLU A 24 11.60 0.43 -2.04
N MET A 25 11.00 -0.69 -1.62
CA MET A 25 11.28 -1.32 -0.33
C MET A 25 11.56 -2.82 -0.45
N PRO A 26 12.27 -3.41 0.54
CA PRO A 26 12.46 -4.87 0.57
C PRO A 26 11.12 -5.61 0.66
N LEU A 27 11.00 -6.77 -0.01
CA LEU A 27 9.81 -7.61 0.01
C LEU A 27 9.34 -7.92 1.44
N ARG A 28 10.26 -8.31 2.33
CA ARG A 28 9.94 -8.62 3.72
C ARG A 28 9.35 -7.43 4.46
N THR A 29 9.83 -6.22 4.17
CA THR A 29 9.30 -4.97 4.74
C THR A 29 7.86 -4.77 4.29
N TYR A 30 7.58 -4.89 2.99
CA TYR A 30 6.22 -4.79 2.47
C TYR A 30 5.28 -5.85 3.06
N GLN A 31 5.73 -7.11 3.13
CA GLN A 31 4.96 -8.21 3.71
C GLN A 31 4.59 -7.96 5.17
N ASN A 32 5.54 -7.48 5.97
CA ASN A 32 5.28 -7.12 7.37
C ASN A 32 4.25 -6.00 7.46
N LYS A 33 4.36 -4.97 6.62
CA LYS A 33 3.44 -3.83 6.62
C LYS A 33 2.02 -4.20 6.16
N GLU A 34 1.91 -4.99 5.09
CA GLU A 34 0.61 -5.48 4.57
C GLU A 34 -0.09 -6.39 5.59
N ASN A 35 0.66 -7.21 6.33
CA ASN A 35 0.12 -8.08 7.37
C ASN A 35 -0.10 -7.36 8.72
N GLY A 36 0.22 -6.06 8.81
CA GLY A 36 0.04 -5.25 10.02
C GLY A 36 1.08 -5.50 11.12
N VAL A 37 2.20 -6.18 10.81
CA VAL A 37 3.33 -6.39 11.73
C VAL A 37 4.10 -5.09 11.95
N SER A 38 4.17 -4.22 10.94
CA SER A 38 4.74 -2.87 11.05
C SER A 38 3.86 -1.86 10.31
N GLU A 39 4.00 -0.58 10.63
CA GLU A 39 3.20 0.47 10.01
C GLU A 39 3.89 1.06 8.78
N PHE A 40 3.10 1.53 7.82
CA PHE A 40 3.60 2.35 6.72
C PHE A 40 3.96 3.74 7.24
N THR A 41 5.07 4.31 6.78
CA THR A 41 5.41 5.72 7.02
C THR A 41 4.54 6.61 6.14
N SER A 42 4.36 7.88 6.49
CA SER A 42 3.59 8.82 5.68
C SER A 42 4.09 8.90 4.23
N LYS A 43 5.41 8.82 4.02
CA LYS A 43 6.00 8.79 2.67
C LYS A 43 5.59 7.55 1.89
N GLU A 44 5.62 6.37 2.52
CA GLU A 44 5.19 5.12 1.89
C GLU A 44 3.67 5.12 1.63
N MET A 45 2.87 5.72 2.52
CA MET A 45 1.43 5.84 2.33
C MET A 45 1.09 6.72 1.12
N ILE A 46 1.76 7.88 0.99
CA ILE A 46 1.61 8.77 -0.17
C ILE A 46 1.98 8.02 -1.45
N ARG A 47 3.12 7.32 -1.46
CA ARG A 47 3.56 6.56 -2.63
C ARG A 47 2.59 5.43 -3.00
N PHE A 48 2.07 4.72 -2.00
CA PHE A 48 1.06 3.68 -2.21
C PHE A 48 -0.20 4.28 -2.84
N LYS A 49 -0.65 5.43 -2.34
CA LYS A 49 -1.81 6.15 -2.86
C LYS A 49 -1.59 6.58 -4.32
N GLU A 50 -0.43 7.11 -4.66
CA GLU A 50 -0.07 7.47 -6.04
C GLU A 50 -0.16 6.27 -6.99
N ILE A 51 0.32 5.09 -6.57
CA ILE A 51 0.25 3.86 -7.38
C ILE A 51 -1.20 3.46 -7.63
N VAL A 52 -2.05 3.49 -6.60
CA VAL A 52 -3.48 3.15 -6.74
C VAL A 52 -4.23 4.21 -7.55
N GLN A 53 -3.80 5.47 -7.47
CA GLN A 53 -4.47 6.59 -8.13
C GLN A 53 -4.40 6.52 -9.66
N ILE A 54 -3.46 5.74 -10.22
CA ILE A 54 -3.39 5.46 -11.66
C ILE A 54 -4.67 4.79 -12.17
N GLU A 55 -5.28 3.91 -11.35
CA GLU A 55 -6.51 3.19 -11.72
C GLU A 55 -7.76 3.79 -11.05
N ILE A 56 -7.61 4.46 -9.91
CA ILE A 56 -8.72 5.05 -9.15
C ILE A 56 -8.40 6.51 -8.83
N GLU A 57 -8.75 7.42 -9.73
CA GLU A 57 -8.37 8.84 -9.64
C GLU A 57 -8.78 9.52 -8.32
N THR A 58 -9.94 9.15 -7.77
CA THR A 58 -10.55 9.75 -6.55
C THR A 58 -10.08 9.11 -5.24
N ILE A 59 -9.13 8.17 -5.28
CA ILE A 59 -8.66 7.46 -4.09
C ILE A 59 -7.97 8.41 -3.10
N THR A 60 -8.31 8.30 -1.82
CA THR A 60 -7.69 9.04 -0.72
C THR A 60 -6.88 8.13 0.20
N LEU A 61 -6.06 8.73 1.08
CA LEU A 61 -5.29 7.97 2.05
C LEU A 61 -6.21 7.23 3.03
N GLU A 62 -7.32 7.85 3.47
CA GLU A 62 -8.33 7.26 4.37
C GLU A 62 -9.06 6.07 3.73
N ASN A 63 -9.19 6.06 2.41
CA ASN A 63 -9.70 4.89 1.69
C ASN A 63 -8.76 3.68 1.84
N ILE A 64 -7.44 3.90 1.94
CA ILE A 64 -6.42 2.85 1.97
C ILE A 64 -5.98 2.50 3.40
N PHE A 65 -5.73 3.49 4.23
CA PHE A 65 -5.21 3.38 5.59
C PHE A 65 -6.23 3.99 6.56
N GLN A 66 -6.78 3.19 7.48
CA GLN A 66 -7.80 3.68 8.40
C GLN A 66 -7.16 4.32 9.63
N GLY A 67 -7.68 5.47 10.07
CA GLY A 67 -7.27 6.15 11.29
C GLY A 67 -6.04 7.04 11.14
N ILE A 68 -5.85 7.63 9.95
CA ILE A 68 -4.94 8.77 9.74
C ILE A 68 -5.63 10.05 10.24
#